data_AF-A0A645H2W0-F1
#
_entry.id   AF-A0A645H2W0-F1
#
_cell.length_a   1.000
_cell.length_b   1.000
_cell.length_c   1.000
_cell.angle_alpha   90.00
_cell.angle_beta   90.00
_cell.angle_gamma   90.00
#
_symmetry.space_group_name_H-M   'P 1'
#
loop_
_entity.id
_entity.type
_entity.pdbx_description
1 polymer ?
#
loop_
_entity_poly.entity_id
_entity_poly.type
_entity_poly.pdbx_seq_one_letter_code
_entity_poly.pdbx_strand_id
1 'polypeptide(L)'
;MLWRGFLNFLWFLLLIIPGIIKAYAYRMVPYILADNPNIGYKRAVELSVQMTDGEKFNIFVFDLSFLGWYLLGALAFGLGGLFVNPYKDATEAELYLVLKENAINKGLCTYNELTSNDMLM
;
A
#
# COMPACT_ATOMS: atom_id res chain seq x y z
N MET A 1 23.19 -22.86 22.47
CA MET A 1 22.58 -21.52 22.53
C MET A 1 21.84 -21.13 21.24
N LEU A 2 22.26 -21.61 20.05
CA LEU A 2 21.62 -21.31 18.76
C LEU A 2 20.14 -21.78 18.65
N TRP A 3 19.79 -22.95 19.18
CA TRP A 3 18.43 -23.49 19.17
C TRP A 3 17.38 -22.55 19.78
N ARG A 4 17.69 -21.95 20.95
CA ARG A 4 16.81 -20.98 21.61
C ARG A 4 16.60 -19.73 20.74
N GLY A 5 17.66 -19.27 20.07
CA GLY A 5 17.59 -18.13 19.15
C GLY A 5 16.70 -18.42 17.94
N PHE A 6 16.81 -19.60 17.35
CA PHE A 6 15.98 -20.02 16.22
C PHE A 6 14.49 -20.07 16.57
N LEU A 7 14.14 -20.65 17.73
CA LEU A 7 12.74 -20.69 18.18
C LEU A 7 12.17 -19.28 18.42
N ASN A 8 12.95 -18.39 19.04
CA ASN A 8 12.54 -17.00 19.23
C ASN A 8 12.36 -16.28 17.88
N PHE A 9 13.22 -16.54 16.89
CA PHE A 9 13.08 -15.98 15.55
C PHE A 9 11.76 -16.40 14.87
N LEU A 10 11.37 -17.67 14.97
CA LEU A 10 10.07 -18.15 14.46
C LEU A 10 8.90 -17.45 15.16
N TRP A 11 9.00 -17.23 16.48
CA TRP A 11 7.98 -16.47 17.21
C TRP A 11 7.86 -15.02 16.73
N PHE A 12 8.97 -14.35 16.44
CA PHE A 12 8.92 -13.01 15.85
C PHE A 12 8.30 -13.02 14.45
N LEU A 13 8.60 -14.04 13.64
CA LEU A 13 8.06 -14.16 12.29
C LEU A 13 6.52 -14.22 12.28
N LEU A 14 5.92 -14.87 13.28
CA LEU A 14 4.46 -14.91 13.46
C LEU A 14 3.82 -13.53 13.69
N LEU A 15 4.57 -12.52 14.13
CA LEU A 15 4.08 -11.15 14.31
C LEU A 15 4.46 -10.25 13.13
N ILE A 16 5.64 -10.46 12.55
CA ILE A 16 6.15 -9.66 11.43
C ILE A 16 5.31 -9.89 10.17
N ILE A 17 5.06 -11.15 9.81
CA ILE A 17 4.30 -11.50 8.59
C ILE A 17 2.88 -10.89 8.61
N PRO A 18 2.03 -11.10 9.64
CA PRO A 18 0.70 -10.49 9.64
C PRO A 18 0.76 -8.97 9.73
N GLY A 19 1.79 -8.40 10.36
CA GLY A 19 2.03 -6.95 10.36
C GLY A 19 2.21 -6.39 8.95
N ILE A 20 3.07 -7.03 8.14
CA ILE A 20 3.29 -6.64 6.73
C ILE A 20 2.01 -6.79 5.91
N ILE A 21 1.29 -7.91 6.05
CA ILE A 21 0.02 -8.15 5.36
C ILE A 21 -0.99 -7.04 5.67
N LYS A 22 -1.09 -6.63 6.94
CA LYS A 22 -1.98 -5.55 7.37
C LYS A 22 -1.51 -4.17 6.90
N ALA A 23 -0.20 -3.92 6.86
CA ALA A 23 0.34 -2.69 6.30
C ALA A 23 -0.08 -2.52 4.83
N TYR A 24 0.01 -3.60 4.03
CA TYR A 24 -0.51 -3.58 2.66
C TYR A 24 -2.02 -3.44 2.58
N ALA A 25 -2.76 -4.07 3.49
CA ALA A 25 -4.22 -3.95 3.52
C ALA A 25 -4.70 -2.50 3.75
N TYR A 26 -3.91 -1.68 4.46
CA TYR A 26 -4.27 -0.29 4.80
C TYR A 26 -3.58 0.75 3.90
N ARG A 27 -2.80 0.31 2.91
CA ARG A 27 -1.96 1.19 2.08
C ARG A 27 -2.76 2.23 1.29
N MET A 28 -4.00 1.92 0.90
CA MET A 28 -4.83 2.78 0.05
C MET A 28 -5.69 3.78 0.85
N VAL A 29 -5.75 3.67 2.17
CA VAL A 29 -6.52 4.58 3.05
C VAL A 29 -6.22 6.07 2.79
N PRO A 30 -4.96 6.54 2.73
CA PRO A 30 -4.68 7.95 2.49
C PRO A 30 -5.17 8.42 1.12
N TYR A 31 -5.07 7.60 0.07
CA TYR A 31 -5.55 7.91 -1.27
C TYR A 31 -7.09 8.02 -1.30
N ILE A 32 -7.79 7.09 -0.66
CA ILE A 32 -9.26 7.12 -0.54
C ILE A 32 -9.73 8.38 0.18
N LEU A 33 -9.06 8.78 1.26
CA LEU A 33 -9.39 9.98 2.02
C LEU A 33 -9.02 11.27 1.28
N ALA A 34 -8.00 11.25 0.42
CA ALA A 34 -7.67 12.36 -0.45
C ALA A 34 -8.74 12.57 -1.54
N ASP A 35 -9.25 11.47 -2.10
CA ASP A 35 -10.30 11.46 -3.13
C ASP A 35 -11.69 11.81 -2.58
N ASN A 36 -12.01 11.34 -1.37
CA ASN A 36 -13.22 11.72 -0.66
C ASN A 36 -13.00 11.82 0.86
N PRO A 37 -12.70 13.03 1.38
CA PRO A 37 -12.53 13.24 2.83
C PRO A 37 -13.78 12.90 3.66
N ASN A 38 -14.97 12.93 3.04
CA ASN A 38 -16.27 12.72 3.71
C ASN A 38 -16.72 11.25 3.78
N ILE A 39 -16.00 10.31 3.16
CA ILE A 39 -16.37 8.87 3.14
C ILE A 39 -16.37 8.24 4.55
N GLY A 40 -15.64 8.85 5.48
CA GLY A 40 -15.46 8.37 6.84
C GLY A 40 -14.32 7.34 6.96
N TYR A 41 -13.49 7.49 7.99
CA TYR A 41 -12.27 6.70 8.19
C TYR A 41 -12.52 5.19 8.20
N LYS A 42 -13.59 4.73 8.88
CA LYS A 42 -13.92 3.30 8.96
C LYS A 42 -14.20 2.70 7.58
N ARG A 43 -14.92 3.43 6.72
CA ARG A 43 -15.25 3.00 5.36
C ARG A 43 -14.01 3.04 4.45
N ALA A 44 -13.16 4.05 4.60
CA ALA A 44 -11.88 4.11 3.88
C ALA A 44 -10.97 2.90 4.21
N VAL A 45 -10.89 2.51 5.48
CA VAL A 45 -10.15 1.31 5.91
C VAL A 45 -10.76 0.04 5.32
N GLU A 46 -12.07 -0.12 5.42
CA GLU A 46 -12.77 -1.28 4.86
C GLU A 46 -12.53 -1.40 3.35
N LEU A 47 -12.69 -0.31 2.62
CA LEU A 47 -12.52 -0.29 1.18
C LEU A 47 -11.06 -0.55 0.78
N SER A 48 -10.07 0.03 1.47
CA SER A 48 -8.65 -0.28 1.25
C SER A 48 -8.35 -1.78 1.44
N VAL A 49 -8.94 -2.41 2.45
CA VAL A 49 -8.78 -3.85 2.69
C VAL A 49 -9.37 -4.67 1.55
N GLN A 50 -10.55 -4.27 1.04
CA GLN A 50 -11.22 -4.94 -0.07
C GLN A 50 -10.50 -4.72 -1.42
N MET A 51 -10.02 -3.50 -1.68
CA MET A 51 -9.27 -3.13 -2.87
C MET A 51 -7.98 -3.96 -2.99
N THR A 52 -7.29 -4.16 -1.88
CA THR A 52 -6.02 -4.91 -1.83
C THR A 52 -6.22 -6.41 -1.64
N ASP A 53 -7.44 -6.92 -1.67
CA ASP A 53 -7.68 -8.36 -1.54
C ASP A 53 -7.33 -9.12 -2.83
N GLY A 54 -6.56 -10.19 -2.67
CA GLY A 54 -5.87 -10.88 -3.77
C GLY A 54 -4.59 -10.19 -4.26
N GLU A 55 -4.39 -8.90 -3.99
CA GLU A 55 -3.28 -8.11 -4.57
C GLU A 55 -2.08 -7.91 -3.64
N LYS A 56 -2.15 -8.33 -2.37
CA LYS A 56 -1.11 -8.07 -1.37
C LYS A 56 0.27 -8.60 -1.76
N PHE A 57 0.32 -9.74 -2.44
CA PHE A 57 1.58 -10.30 -2.95
C PHE A 57 2.12 -9.48 -4.14
N ASN A 58 1.26 -8.97 -5.01
CA ASN A 58 1.66 -8.09 -6.10
C ASN A 58 2.21 -6.75 -5.54
N ILE A 59 1.59 -6.23 -4.48
CA ILE A 59 2.10 -5.05 -3.74
C ILE A 59 3.46 -5.34 -3.09
N PHE A 60 3.67 -6.55 -2.58
CA PHE A 60 4.98 -6.97 -2.06
C PHE A 60 6.04 -7.03 -3.17
N VAL A 61 5.73 -7.63 -4.31
CA VAL A 61 6.63 -7.67 -5.48
C VAL A 61 6.91 -6.26 -6.01
N PHE A 62 5.90 -5.38 -5.99
CA PHE A 62 6.05 -3.96 -6.31
C PHE A 62 7.10 -3.31 -5.40
N ASP A 63 7.03 -3.44 -4.08
CA ASP A 63 8.04 -2.86 -3.19
C ASP A 63 9.43 -3.49 -3.37
N LEU A 64 9.49 -4.81 -3.62
CA LEU A 64 10.75 -5.51 -3.91
C LEU A 64 11.42 -4.96 -5.18
N SER A 65 10.65 -4.54 -6.18
CA SER A 65 11.22 -3.97 -7.41
C SER A 65 12.00 -2.66 -7.15
N PHE A 66 11.65 -1.93 -6.09
CA PHE A 66 12.35 -0.71 -5.67
C PHE A 66 13.54 -0.96 -4.73
N LEU A 67 13.62 -2.14 -4.11
CA LEU A 67 14.66 -2.45 -3.12
C LEU A 67 16.08 -2.32 -3.69
N GLY A 68 16.29 -2.74 -4.95
CA GLY A 68 17.58 -2.58 -5.63
C GLY A 68 17.98 -1.12 -5.82
N TRP A 69 17.01 -0.26 -6.16
CA TRP A 69 17.23 1.17 -6.31
C TRP A 69 17.57 1.85 -4.98
N TYR A 70 16.91 1.45 -3.90
CA TYR A 70 17.24 1.93 -2.56
C TYR A 70 18.63 1.47 -2.10
N LEU A 71 19.02 0.23 -2.42
CA LEU A 71 20.37 -0.27 -2.13
C LEU A 71 21.44 0.54 -2.88
N LEU A 72 21.23 0.80 -4.17
CA LEU A 72 22.12 1.66 -4.97
C LEU A 72 22.17 3.08 -4.42
N GLY A 73 21.01 3.64 -4.05
CA GLY A 73 20.92 4.96 -3.42
C GLY A 73 21.67 5.03 -2.09
N ALA A 74 21.60 3.99 -1.27
CA ALA A 74 22.33 3.89 -0.01
C ALA A 74 23.86 3.85 -0.22
N LEU A 75 24.34 3.13 -1.24
CA LEU A 75 25.76 3.13 -1.62
C LEU A 75 26.22 4.52 -2.08
N ALA A 76 25.33 5.31 -2.68
CA ALA A 76 25.56 6.70 -3.07
C ALA A 76 25.26 7.71 -1.94
N PHE A 77 25.51 7.35 -0.68
CA PHE A 77 25.25 8.19 0.51
C PHE A 77 23.81 8.73 0.62
N GLY A 78 22.83 7.96 0.12
CA GLY A 78 21.41 8.30 0.16
C GLY A 78 20.91 9.18 -1.00
N LEU A 79 21.79 9.60 -1.92
CA LEU A 79 21.41 10.48 -3.02
C LEU A 79 20.41 9.85 -4.00
N GLY A 80 20.46 8.52 -4.18
CA GLY A 80 19.50 7.81 -5.03
C GLY A 80 18.04 7.97 -4.56
N GLY A 81 17.82 8.17 -3.25
CA GLY A 81 16.47 8.36 -2.71
C GLY A 81 15.75 9.60 -3.26
N LEU A 82 16.50 10.65 -3.62
CA LEU A 82 15.94 11.88 -4.20
C LEU A 82 15.24 11.65 -5.55
N PHE A 83 15.69 10.64 -6.30
CA PHE A 83 15.13 10.30 -7.61
C PHE A 83 14.12 9.14 -7.51
N VAL A 84 14.39 8.18 -6.64
CA VAL A 84 13.58 6.96 -6.51
C VAL A 84 12.25 7.25 -5.83
N ASN A 85 12.22 8.11 -4.80
CA ASN A 85 10.99 8.41 -4.05
C ASN A 85 9.89 9.02 -4.92
N PRO A 86 10.09 10.13 -5.67
CA PRO A 86 9.02 10.70 -6.48
C PRO A 86 8.51 9.72 -7.55
N TYR A 87 9.40 8.89 -8.09
CA TYR A 87 9.03 7.83 -9.04
C TYR A 87 8.19 6.74 -8.37
N LYS A 88 8.58 6.27 -7.17
CA LYS A 88 7.81 5.30 -6.40
C LYS A 88 6.44 5.85 -6.01
N ASP A 89 6.37 7.09 -5.54
CA ASP A 89 5.12 7.74 -5.13
C ASP A 89 4.17 7.89 -6.33
N ALA A 90 4.68 8.28 -7.50
CA ALA A 90 3.88 8.32 -8.73
C ALA A 90 3.36 6.92 -9.11
N THR A 91 4.20 5.89 -9.01
CA THR A 91 3.78 4.52 -9.32
C THR A 91 2.78 3.97 -8.30
N GLU A 92 2.87 4.41 -7.05
CA GLU A 92 1.92 4.05 -5.99
C GLU A 92 0.55 4.72 -6.18
N ALA A 93 0.52 5.96 -6.68
CA ALA A 93 -0.71 6.61 -7.13
C ALA A 93 -1.37 5.87 -8.31
N GLU A 94 -0.59 5.42 -9.29
CA GLU A 94 -1.11 4.60 -10.39
C GLU A 94 -1.65 3.25 -9.90
N LEU A 95 -0.96 2.60 -8.96
CA LEU A 95 -1.46 1.39 -8.31
C LEU A 95 -2.83 1.66 -7.66
N TYR A 96 -3.01 2.79 -6.97
CA TYR A 96 -4.31 3.17 -6.41
C TYR A 96 -5.40 3.28 -7.49
N LEU A 97 -5.12 3.92 -8.63
CA LEU A 97 -6.09 4.07 -9.72
C LEU A 97 -6.53 2.72 -10.28
N VAL A 98 -5.60 1.80 -10.50
CA VAL A 98 -5.90 0.42 -10.96
C VAL A 98 -6.76 -0.32 -9.94
N LEU A 99 -6.40 -0.24 -8.65
CA LEU A 99 -7.17 -0.90 -7.59
C LEU A 99 -8.57 -0.28 -7.44
N LYS A 100 -8.70 1.04 -7.65
CA LYS A 100 -9.97 1.79 -7.61
C LYS A 100 -10.89 1.33 -8.73
N GLU A 101 -10.39 1.26 -9.96
CA GLU A 101 -11.14 0.76 -11.10
C GLU A 101 -11.61 -0.68 -10.87
N ASN A 102 -10.71 -1.55 -10.40
CA ASN A 102 -11.05 -2.93 -10.07
C ASN A 102 -12.14 -3.03 -8.98
N ALA A 103 -12.11 -2.16 -7.98
CA ALA A 103 -13.11 -2.15 -6.92
C ALA A 103 -14.49 -1.69 -7.42
N ILE A 104 -14.53 -0.70 -8.32
CA ILE A 104 -15.75 -0.27 -9.00
C ILE A 104 -16.30 -1.40 -9.88
N ASN A 105 -15.45 -2.06 -10.67
CA ASN A 105 -15.84 -3.18 -11.53
C ASN A 105 -16.38 -4.38 -10.74
N LYS A 106 -15.86 -4.60 -9.51
CA LYS A 106 -16.36 -5.62 -8.56
C LYS A 106 -17.62 -5.18 -7.79
N GLY A 107 -18.09 -3.95 -7.97
CA GLY A 107 -19.26 -3.41 -7.27
C GLY A 107 -19.04 -3.15 -5.77
N LEU A 108 -17.78 -3.01 -5.31
CA LEU A 108 -17.44 -2.77 -3.90
C LEU A 108 -17.72 -1.33 -3.46
N CYS A 109 -17.65 -0.40 -4.41
CA CYS A 109 -17.89 1.02 -4.23
C CYS A 109 -18.43 1.64 -5.53
N THR A 110 -18.96 2.84 -5.44
CA THR A 110 -19.40 3.61 -6.62
C THR A 110 -18.44 4.75 -6.92
N TYR A 111 -18.41 5.23 -8.17
CA TYR A 111 -17.59 6.39 -8.54
C TYR A 111 -17.88 7.61 -7.64
N ASN A 112 -19.15 7.90 -7.38
CA ASN A 112 -19.57 9.03 -6.54
C ASN A 112 -19.18 8.85 -5.05
N GLU A 113 -18.99 7.61 -4.59
CA GLU A 113 -18.50 7.34 -3.23
C GLU A 113 -17.01 7.73 -3.07
N LEU A 114 -16.24 7.67 -4.16
CA LEU A 114 -14.82 7.99 -4.21
C LEU A 114 -14.51 9.32 -4.92
N THR A 115 -15.52 10.15 -5.15
CA THR A 115 -15.34 11.46 -5.77
C THR A 115 -16.14 12.44 -4.94
N SER A 116 -15.48 13.29 -4.15
CA SER A 116 -16.20 14.39 -3.50
C SER A 116 -16.91 15.23 -4.56
N ASN A 117 -18.19 15.53 -4.32
CA ASN A 117 -19.11 16.23 -5.23
C ASN A 117 -18.67 17.67 -5.58
N ASP A 118 -17.50 18.10 -5.11
CA ASP A 118 -16.92 19.43 -5.28
C ASP A 118 -16.19 19.59 -6.64
N MET A 119 -15.99 18.52 -7.41
CA MET A 119 -15.50 18.61 -8.81
C MET A 119 -16.60 18.90 -9.83
N LEU A 120 -17.87 18.99 -9.41
CA LEU A 120 -19.02 19.37 -10.25
C LEU A 120 -19.49 20.82 -10.03
N MET A 121 -18.69 21.67 -9.38
CA MET A 121 -18.95 23.11 -9.23
C MET A 121 -17.92 23.98 -9.95
#